data_AF-A0A942LH49-F1
#
_entry.id   AF-A0A942LH49-F1
#
_cell.length_a   1.000
_cell.length_b   1.000
_cell.length_c   1.000
_cell.angle_alpha   90.00
_cell.angle_beta   90.00
_cell.angle_gamma   90.00
#
_symmetry.space_group_name_H-M   'P 1'
#
loop_
_entity.id
_entity.type
_entity.pdbx_description
1 polymer ?
#
loop_
_entity_poly.entity_id
_entity_poly.type
_entity_poly.pdbx_seq_one_letter_code
_entity_poly.pdbx_strand_id
1 'polypeptide(L)'
;MQIHVVRPGDSLWKISQAYGVPVEQIAEANELPNPNQLVIGQAMVIPIIGSYHWVRPGESLYQISRQYNVSEAELIRINRIANPNQLPVGFRLYIPRGIRPTVDVGAYIDPRITRERSAQVVDKVGEHLTFLPIFSYDVNRDGTLTGVVDQPSINAAYRDRVAPLMVLSNFEDGTFSTELATIILSSDELQDKVLNEAIRIMKQKGYLGLDFDFEYLGAENRERYNQFLRKAREKLKREGYYISAA
;
A
#
# COMPACT_ATOMS: atom_id res chain seq x y z
N MET A 1 13.84 9.55 2.47
CA MET A 1 13.34 8.90 3.70
C MET A 1 14.57 8.39 4.39
N GLN A 2 14.77 8.79 5.64
CA GLN A 2 15.90 8.30 6.40
C GLN A 2 15.42 7.14 7.26
N ILE A 3 16.06 5.98 7.09
CA ILE A 3 15.89 4.84 7.98
C ILE A 3 17.14 4.72 8.85
N HIS A 4 16.94 4.60 10.15
CA HIS A 4 17.98 4.28 11.11
C HIS A 4 17.73 2.88 11.67
N VAL A 5 18.73 2.01 11.57
CA VAL A 5 18.69 0.67 12.17
C VAL A 5 19.45 0.73 13.49
N VAL A 6 18.75 0.48 14.60
CA VAL A 6 19.27 0.55 15.96
C VAL A 6 20.48 -0.38 16.12
N ARG A 7 21.56 0.15 16.69
CA ARG A 7 22.81 -0.55 16.99
C ARG A 7 23.01 -0.72 18.50
N PRO A 8 23.91 -1.63 18.93
CA PRO A 8 24.27 -1.72 20.34
C PRO A 8 24.69 -0.37 20.92
N GLY A 9 24.06 0.04 22.02
CA GLY A 9 24.35 1.29 22.72
C GLY A 9 23.61 2.52 22.20
N ASP A 10 22.77 2.40 21.17
CA ASP A 10 21.89 3.49 20.75
C ASP A 10 20.80 3.76 21.80
N SER A 11 20.40 5.03 21.87
CA SER A 11 19.22 5.51 22.58
C SER A 11 18.53 6.56 21.72
N LEU A 12 17.24 6.81 21.94
CA LEU A 12 16.54 7.86 21.18
C LEU A 12 17.21 9.22 21.33
N TRP A 13 17.80 9.51 22.50
CA TRP A 13 18.56 10.74 22.71
C TRP A 13 19.79 10.81 21.79
N LYS A 14 20.60 9.73 21.68
CA LYS A 14 21.76 9.70 20.79
C LYS A 14 21.36 9.83 19.32
N ILE A 15 20.28 9.16 18.93
CA ILE A 15 19.72 9.22 17.57
C ILE A 15 19.22 10.64 17.29
N SER A 16 18.44 11.22 18.21
CA SER A 16 17.97 12.61 18.14
C SER A 16 19.12 13.58 17.89
N GLN A 17 20.21 13.49 18.66
CA GLN A 17 21.40 14.33 18.47
C GLN A 17 22.08 14.09 17.11
N ALA A 18 22.20 12.83 16.68
CA ALA A 18 22.85 12.48 15.41
C ALA A 18 22.11 13.05 14.19
N TYR A 19 20.77 13.04 14.22
CA TYR A 19 19.92 13.50 13.11
C TYR A 19 19.42 14.94 13.27
N GLY A 20 19.51 15.54 14.45
CA GLY A 20 18.99 16.87 14.76
C GLY A 20 17.46 16.92 14.81
N VAL A 21 16.82 15.84 15.29
CA VAL A 21 15.36 15.71 15.37
C VAL A 21 14.96 15.48 16.82
N PRO A 22 13.94 16.17 17.38
CA PRO A 22 13.47 15.92 18.74
C PRO A 22 13.10 14.46 19.00
N VAL A 23 13.36 13.98 20.22
CA VAL A 23 13.06 12.59 20.61
C VAL A 23 11.59 12.28 20.44
N GLU A 24 10.74 13.22 20.81
CA GLU A 24 9.28 13.11 20.75
C GLU A 24 8.80 12.90 19.32
N GLN A 25 9.36 13.63 18.36
CA GLN A 25 9.03 13.47 16.94
C GLN A 25 9.47 12.12 16.38
N ILE A 26 10.63 11.61 16.81
CA ILE A 26 11.07 10.26 16.42
C ILE A 26 10.14 9.21 17.03
N ALA A 27 9.78 9.36 18.31
CA ALA A 27 8.91 8.41 18.99
C ALA A 27 7.50 8.36 18.39
N GLU A 28 6.92 9.53 18.10
CA GLU A 28 5.61 9.67 17.47
C GLU A 28 5.59 9.08 16.06
N ALA A 29 6.56 9.43 15.21
CA ALA A 29 6.62 8.95 13.82
C ALA A 29 6.82 7.42 13.69
N ASN A 30 7.23 6.75 14.77
CA ASN A 30 7.46 5.30 14.79
C ASN A 30 6.50 4.56 15.74
N GLU A 31 5.52 5.25 16.31
CA GLU A 31 4.54 4.71 17.26
C GLU A 31 5.20 3.87 18.37
N LEU A 32 6.34 4.33 18.91
CA LEU A 32 7.15 3.54 19.83
C LEU A 32 6.39 3.27 21.14
N PRO A 33 6.08 2.00 21.49
CA PRO A 33 5.36 1.69 22.72
C PRO A 33 6.14 2.05 23.97
N ASN A 34 7.47 1.94 23.91
CA ASN A 34 8.39 2.37 24.96
C ASN A 34 9.62 3.08 24.35
N PRO A 35 9.63 4.43 24.33
CA PRO A 35 10.74 5.22 23.79
C PRO A 35 12.11 4.96 24.46
N ASN A 36 12.13 4.40 25.67
CA ASN A 36 13.36 4.14 26.42
C ASN A 36 13.96 2.75 26.17
N GLN A 37 13.29 1.90 25.39
CA GLN A 37 13.74 0.52 25.15
C GLN A 37 13.78 0.22 23.65
N LEU A 38 14.91 0.54 23.04
CA LEU A 38 15.18 0.21 21.64
C LEU A 38 15.72 -1.21 21.51
N VAL A 39 15.30 -1.91 20.45
CA VAL A 39 15.78 -3.26 20.14
C VAL A 39 16.85 -3.19 19.06
N ILE A 40 17.99 -3.85 19.27
CA ILE A 40 19.06 -3.92 18.27
C ILE A 40 18.50 -4.53 16.97
N GLY A 41 18.74 -3.86 15.84
CA GLY A 41 18.20 -4.24 14.54
C GLY A 41 16.83 -3.63 14.21
N GLN A 42 16.17 -2.97 15.16
CA GLN A 42 14.92 -2.25 14.89
C GLN A 42 15.16 -1.13 13.86
N ALA A 43 14.41 -1.15 12.76
CA ALA A 43 14.41 -0.08 11.77
C ALA A 43 13.41 1.00 12.18
N MET A 44 13.86 2.26 12.18
CA MET A 44 13.05 3.42 12.52
C MET A 44 13.12 4.46 11.42
N VAL A 45 12.00 5.09 11.13
CA VAL A 45 11.90 6.28 10.30
C VAL A 45 12.43 7.47 11.10
N ILE A 46 13.37 8.20 10.54
CA ILE A 46 13.74 9.52 11.06
C ILE A 46 12.95 10.56 10.26
N PRO A 47 12.07 11.36 10.89
CA PRO A 47 11.13 12.26 10.21
C PRO A 47 11.82 13.52 9.69
N ILE A 48 12.73 13.36 8.74
CA ILE A 48 13.41 14.45 8.01
C ILE A 48 13.07 14.42 6.52
N ILE A 49 13.11 15.59 5.90
CA ILE A 49 13.09 15.70 4.43
C ILE A 49 14.49 15.33 3.92
N GLY A 50 14.56 14.39 2.98
CA GLY A 50 15.81 13.89 2.43
C GLY A 50 16.34 12.69 3.22
N SER A 51 17.66 12.65 3.38
CA SER A 51 18.41 11.68 4.19
C SER A 51 19.82 12.19 4.45
N TYR A 52 20.54 11.55 5.37
CA TYR A 52 21.96 11.75 5.58
C TYR A 52 22.75 10.50 5.16
N HIS A 53 23.91 10.75 4.55
CA HIS A 53 24.92 9.76 4.24
C HIS A 53 26.18 10.08 5.05
N TRP A 54 26.72 9.10 5.77
CA TRP A 54 27.99 9.24 6.48
C TRP A 54 29.10 8.68 5.60
N VAL A 55 29.99 9.57 5.17
CA VAL A 55 31.11 9.23 4.27
C VAL A 55 31.94 8.12 4.89
N ARG A 56 32.11 7.01 4.16
CA ARG A 56 32.91 5.86 4.54
C ARG A 56 34.33 5.99 4.00
N PRO A 57 35.29 5.23 4.56
CA PRO A 57 36.64 5.17 4.00
C PRO A 57 36.63 4.81 2.51
N GLY A 58 37.27 5.64 1.69
CA GLY A 58 37.41 5.43 0.25
C GLY A 58 36.26 5.96 -0.62
N GLU A 59 35.20 6.53 -0.05
CA GLU A 59 34.14 7.17 -0.84
C GLU A 59 34.54 8.57 -1.32
N SER A 60 34.13 8.89 -2.54
CA SER A 60 34.25 10.21 -3.17
C SER A 60 32.89 10.85 -3.38
N LEU A 61 32.85 12.18 -3.54
CA LEU A 61 31.61 12.89 -3.82
C LEU A 61 30.97 12.39 -5.12
N TYR A 62 31.78 12.11 -6.14
CA TYR A 62 31.33 11.54 -7.40
C TYR A 62 30.59 10.21 -7.21
N GLN A 63 31.17 9.26 -6.48
CA GLN A 63 30.51 7.96 -6.21
C GLN A 63 29.18 8.14 -5.48
N ILE A 64 29.16 8.99 -4.46
CA ILE A 64 27.96 9.29 -3.68
C ILE A 64 26.89 9.96 -4.57
N SER A 65 27.28 10.91 -5.42
CA SER A 65 26.38 11.59 -6.37
C SER A 65 25.65 10.60 -7.28
N ARG A 66 26.37 9.60 -7.79
CA ARG A 66 25.84 8.53 -8.65
C ARG A 66 24.93 7.59 -7.88
N GLN A 67 25.30 7.23 -6.65
CA GLN A 67 24.49 6.36 -5.79
C GLN A 67 23.11 6.96 -5.50
N TYR A 68 23.06 8.26 -5.19
CA TYR A 68 21.82 8.92 -4.81
C TYR A 68 21.09 9.60 -5.98
N ASN A 69 21.67 9.56 -7.18
CA ASN A 69 21.17 10.25 -8.37
C ASN A 69 20.95 11.76 -8.12
N VAL A 70 21.93 12.41 -7.48
CA VAL A 70 21.96 13.85 -7.20
C VAL A 70 23.26 14.41 -7.76
N SER A 71 23.22 15.52 -8.51
CA SER A 71 24.45 16.10 -9.08
C SER A 71 25.46 16.53 -8.01
N GLU A 72 26.75 16.43 -8.30
CA GLU A 72 27.82 16.89 -7.39
C GLU A 72 27.69 18.38 -7.07
N ALA A 73 27.35 19.21 -8.06
CA ALA A 73 27.15 20.65 -7.88
C ALA A 73 26.05 20.94 -6.82
N GLU A 74 24.96 20.17 -6.85
CA GLU A 74 23.89 20.31 -5.87
C GLU A 74 24.31 19.82 -4.48
N LEU A 75 25.04 18.70 -4.40
CA LEU A 75 25.58 18.21 -3.13
C LEU A 75 26.57 19.22 -2.51
N ILE A 76 27.47 19.81 -3.32
CA ILE A 76 28.40 20.86 -2.88
C ILE A 76 27.63 22.05 -2.32
N ARG A 77 26.65 22.54 -3.08
CA ARG A 77 25.87 23.73 -2.74
C ARG A 77 25.08 23.54 -1.44
N ILE A 78 24.31 22.46 -1.33
CA ILE A 78 23.46 22.22 -0.14
C ILE A 78 24.30 21.94 1.11
N ASN A 79 25.40 21.19 0.96
CA ASN A 79 26.25 20.82 2.10
C ASN A 79 27.36 21.82 2.39
N ARG A 80 27.45 22.91 1.61
CA ARG A 80 28.49 23.95 1.74
C ARG A 80 29.91 23.36 1.73
N ILE A 81 30.16 22.41 0.84
CA ILE A 81 31.46 21.71 0.76
C ILE A 81 32.51 22.66 0.18
N ALA A 82 33.55 22.94 0.97
CA ALA A 82 34.65 23.81 0.54
C ALA A 82 35.62 23.12 -0.43
N ASN A 83 35.92 21.84 -0.21
CA ASN A 83 36.80 21.05 -1.07
C ASN A 83 36.14 19.70 -1.43
N PRO A 84 35.55 19.55 -2.63
CA PRO A 84 34.87 18.31 -3.02
C PRO A 84 35.81 17.11 -3.21
N ASN A 85 37.11 17.35 -3.38
CA ASN A 85 38.12 16.29 -3.54
C ASN A 85 38.60 15.71 -2.20
N GLN A 86 38.18 16.29 -1.07
CA GLN A 86 38.58 15.86 0.28
C GLN A 86 37.36 15.83 1.20
N LEU A 87 36.58 14.74 1.11
CA LEU A 87 35.50 14.46 2.05
C LEU A 87 36.05 13.68 3.26
N PRO A 88 35.99 14.23 4.49
CA PRO A 88 36.42 13.51 5.68
C PRO A 88 35.56 12.26 5.92
N VAL A 89 36.18 11.17 6.36
CA VAL A 89 35.44 9.99 6.83
C VAL A 89 34.56 10.39 8.02
N GLY A 90 33.32 9.92 8.03
CA GLY A 90 32.30 10.26 9.02
C GLY A 90 31.60 11.60 8.75
N PHE A 91 31.99 12.34 7.70
CA PHE A 91 31.29 13.56 7.31
C PHE A 91 29.82 13.26 7.03
N ARG A 92 28.94 14.00 7.73
CA ARG A 92 27.48 13.87 7.61
C ARG A 92 26.99 14.67 6.41
N LEU A 93 26.90 14.01 5.27
CA LEU A 93 26.44 14.58 4.01
C LEU A 93 24.91 14.51 3.92
N TYR A 94 24.24 15.65 3.83
CA TYR A 94 22.83 15.73 3.51
C TYR A 94 22.58 15.40 2.04
N ILE A 95 21.65 14.47 1.83
CA ILE A 95 21.15 14.07 0.52
C ILE A 95 19.72 14.63 0.40
N PRO A 96 19.46 15.53 -0.57
CA PRO A 96 18.11 16.06 -0.75
C PRO A 96 17.14 14.95 -1.16
N ARG A 97 15.86 15.17 -0.84
CA ARG A 97 14.80 14.27 -1.28
C ARG A 97 14.69 14.35 -2.81
N GLY A 98 14.88 13.22 -3.48
CA GLY A 98 14.62 13.09 -4.91
C GLY A 98 13.16 13.33 -5.26
N ILE A 99 12.89 13.52 -6.55
CA ILE A 99 11.53 13.62 -7.09
C ILE A 99 10.78 12.34 -6.71
N ARG A 100 9.62 12.49 -6.07
CA ARG A 100 8.73 11.35 -5.81
C ARG A 100 7.85 11.16 -7.05
N PRO A 101 7.88 9.99 -7.70
CA PRO A 101 6.89 9.69 -8.73
C PRO A 101 5.50 9.67 -8.08
N THR A 102 4.49 10.02 -8.87
CA THR A 102 3.10 9.76 -8.50
C THR A 102 2.88 8.25 -8.58
N VAL A 103 2.24 7.70 -7.54
CA VAL A 103 1.90 6.29 -7.44
C VAL A 103 0.44 6.19 -7.02
N ASP A 104 -0.24 5.18 -7.53
CA ASP A 104 -1.54 4.78 -7.01
C ASP A 104 -1.33 3.75 -5.89
N VAL A 105 -2.05 3.91 -4.79
CA VAL A 105 -1.91 3.05 -3.60
C VAL A 105 -3.25 2.43 -3.26
N GLY A 106 -3.30 1.10 -3.20
CA GLY A 106 -4.44 0.34 -2.71
C GLY A 106 -4.11 -0.31 -1.36
N ALA A 107 -5.07 -0.31 -0.43
CA ALA A 107 -4.96 -1.07 0.80
C ALA A 107 -6.27 -1.83 1.07
N TYR A 108 -6.18 -3.16 1.21
CA TYR A 108 -7.35 -3.98 1.53
C TYR A 108 -7.82 -3.72 2.95
N ILE A 109 -9.14 -3.73 3.13
CA ILE A 109 -9.79 -3.78 4.45
C ILE A 109 -10.72 -4.97 4.51
N ASP A 110 -10.66 -5.74 5.60
CA ASP A 110 -11.66 -6.76 5.92
C ASP A 110 -12.58 -6.26 7.07
N PRO A 111 -13.84 -5.91 6.78
CA PRO A 111 -14.81 -5.48 7.79
C PRO A 111 -15.18 -6.58 8.80
N ARG A 112 -14.92 -7.86 8.52
CA ARG A 112 -15.13 -8.96 9.48
C ARG A 112 -14.07 -8.92 10.60
N ILE A 113 -12.88 -8.42 10.29
CA ILE A 113 -11.78 -8.19 11.25
C ILE A 113 -11.94 -6.84 11.95
N THR A 114 -12.14 -5.77 11.17
CA THR A 114 -12.15 -4.39 11.70
C THR A 114 -13.49 -3.99 12.33
N ARG A 115 -14.59 -4.66 11.96
CA ARG A 115 -15.93 -4.53 12.57
C ARG A 115 -16.38 -3.07 12.70
N GLU A 116 -16.85 -2.67 13.88
CA GLU A 116 -17.31 -1.30 14.17
C GLU A 116 -16.21 -0.24 14.00
N ARG A 117 -14.94 -0.64 13.98
CA ARG A 117 -13.79 0.26 13.81
C ARG A 117 -13.43 0.52 12.35
N SER A 118 -14.13 -0.10 11.39
CA SER A 118 -13.78 -0.03 9.96
C SER A 118 -13.56 1.41 9.47
N ALA A 119 -14.51 2.31 9.76
CA ALA A 119 -14.40 3.72 9.35
C ALA A 119 -13.18 4.41 9.97
N GLN A 120 -12.92 4.21 11.26
CA GLN A 120 -11.79 4.82 11.98
C GLN A 120 -10.44 4.31 11.47
N VAL A 121 -10.37 3.04 11.04
CA VAL A 121 -9.15 2.48 10.45
C VAL A 121 -8.88 3.11 9.09
N VAL A 122 -9.92 3.31 8.26
CA VAL A 122 -9.79 4.00 6.97
C VAL A 122 -9.37 5.46 7.17
N ASP A 123 -10.04 6.21 8.05
CA ASP A 123 -9.76 7.64 8.29
C ASP A 123 -8.30 7.90 8.74
N LYS A 124 -7.63 6.90 9.34
CA LYS A 124 -6.21 7.02 9.75
C LYS A 124 -5.22 6.99 8.60
N VAL A 125 -5.59 6.39 7.47
CA VAL A 125 -4.66 6.12 6.36
C VAL A 125 -5.17 6.64 5.03
N GLY A 126 -6.43 7.07 4.94
CA GLY A 126 -7.11 7.41 3.70
C GLY A 126 -6.42 8.49 2.88
N GLU A 127 -5.79 9.48 3.52
CA GLU A 127 -5.01 10.52 2.83
C GLU A 127 -3.80 9.98 2.05
N HIS A 128 -3.41 8.72 2.27
CA HIS A 128 -2.32 8.06 1.57
C HIS A 128 -2.81 7.05 0.51
N LEU A 129 -4.13 6.88 0.34
CA LEU A 129 -4.71 5.88 -0.53
C LEU A 129 -5.34 6.48 -1.80
N THR A 130 -5.28 5.71 -2.88
CA THR A 130 -6.03 5.93 -4.11
C THR A 130 -7.24 5.02 -4.16
N PHE A 131 -7.07 3.76 -3.75
CA PHE A 131 -8.10 2.72 -3.78
C PHE A 131 -8.27 2.07 -2.40
N LEU A 132 -9.50 1.69 -2.07
CA LEU A 132 -9.84 0.89 -0.90
C LEU A 132 -10.61 -0.37 -1.34
N PRO A 133 -9.92 -1.47 -1.68
CA PRO A 133 -10.55 -2.77 -1.86
C PRO A 133 -11.17 -3.26 -0.54
N ILE A 134 -12.48 -3.51 -0.54
CA ILE A 134 -13.22 -3.98 0.64
C ILE A 134 -13.47 -5.48 0.51
N PHE A 135 -12.77 -6.24 1.34
CA PHE A 135 -12.72 -7.71 1.35
C PHE A 135 -13.82 -8.30 2.25
N SER A 136 -14.72 -9.15 1.79
CA SER A 136 -14.99 -9.57 0.40
C SER A 136 -16.47 -9.90 0.25
N TYR A 137 -16.99 -9.80 -0.96
CA TYR A 137 -18.24 -10.45 -1.33
C TYR A 137 -17.94 -11.85 -1.86
N ASP A 138 -18.37 -12.86 -1.10
CA ASP A 138 -18.10 -14.26 -1.43
C ASP A 138 -19.13 -14.74 -2.47
N VAL A 139 -18.64 -15.29 -3.59
CA VAL A 139 -19.49 -15.79 -4.68
C VAL A 139 -20.03 -17.17 -4.30
N ASN A 140 -21.35 -17.34 -4.27
CA ASN A 140 -21.97 -18.63 -3.98
C ASN A 140 -22.11 -19.48 -5.24
N ARG A 141 -22.22 -20.82 -5.09
CA ARG A 141 -22.36 -21.77 -6.22
C ARG A 141 -23.52 -21.48 -7.16
N ASP A 142 -24.57 -20.83 -6.67
CA ASP A 142 -25.74 -20.46 -7.46
C ASP A 142 -25.61 -19.08 -8.13
N GLY A 143 -24.46 -18.42 -8.01
CA GLY A 143 -24.17 -17.10 -8.56
C GLY A 143 -24.69 -15.92 -7.73
N THR A 144 -25.26 -16.17 -6.53
CA THR A 144 -25.55 -15.09 -5.58
C THR A 144 -24.30 -14.64 -4.83
N LEU A 145 -24.37 -13.50 -4.13
CA LEU A 145 -23.25 -12.95 -3.37
C LEU A 145 -23.55 -12.89 -1.86
N THR A 146 -22.65 -13.44 -1.06
CA THR A 146 -22.65 -13.27 0.40
C THR A 146 -21.88 -12.00 0.75
N GLY A 147 -22.57 -11.00 1.32
CA GLY A 147 -22.01 -9.66 1.54
C GLY A 147 -21.36 -9.43 2.91
N VAL A 148 -20.78 -8.23 3.07
CA VAL A 148 -20.16 -7.75 4.32
C VAL A 148 -20.75 -6.40 4.76
N VAL A 149 -20.44 -6.01 6.00
CA VAL A 149 -20.78 -4.69 6.56
C VAL A 149 -19.75 -3.66 6.09
N ASP A 150 -19.94 -3.14 4.88
CA ASP A 150 -18.99 -2.29 4.14
C ASP A 150 -19.32 -0.80 4.16
N GLN A 151 -20.58 -0.42 4.37
CA GLN A 151 -21.02 0.98 4.22
C GLN A 151 -20.22 1.98 5.07
N PRO A 152 -19.81 1.67 6.32
CA PRO A 152 -18.93 2.56 7.08
C PRO A 152 -17.57 2.81 6.39
N SER A 153 -16.98 1.78 5.78
CA SER A 153 -15.71 1.86 5.05
C SER A 153 -15.86 2.67 3.75
N ILE A 154 -16.94 2.44 3.00
CA ILE A 154 -17.26 3.20 1.78
C ILE A 154 -17.39 4.70 2.11
N ASN A 155 -18.16 5.02 3.16
CA ASN A 155 -18.37 6.41 3.58
C ASN A 155 -17.06 7.07 4.03
N ALA A 156 -16.15 6.32 4.68
CA ALA A 156 -14.83 6.81 5.05
C ALA A 156 -13.94 7.05 3.83
N ALA A 157 -13.92 6.11 2.88
CA ALA A 157 -13.18 6.27 1.63
C ALA A 157 -13.54 7.57 0.91
N TYR A 158 -14.84 7.88 0.81
CA TYR A 158 -15.29 9.13 0.18
C TYR A 158 -14.85 10.41 0.93
N ARG A 159 -14.76 10.39 2.27
CA ARG A 159 -14.26 11.56 3.02
C ARG A 159 -12.82 11.91 2.62
N ASP A 160 -12.00 10.88 2.41
CA ASP A 160 -10.58 11.01 2.06
C ASP A 160 -10.32 10.97 0.54
N ARG A 161 -11.39 10.99 -0.27
CA ARG A 161 -11.32 10.94 -1.76
C ARG A 161 -10.64 9.67 -2.29
N VAL A 162 -10.78 8.57 -1.56
CA VAL A 162 -10.33 7.23 -1.92
C VAL A 162 -11.44 6.51 -2.68
N ALA A 163 -11.10 5.80 -3.76
CA ALA A 163 -12.07 5.04 -4.53
C ALA A 163 -12.33 3.66 -3.90
N PRO A 164 -13.54 3.39 -3.36
CA PRO A 164 -13.87 2.08 -2.81
C PRO A 164 -14.07 1.07 -3.94
N LEU A 165 -13.40 -0.08 -3.84
CA LEU A 165 -13.53 -1.20 -4.78
C LEU A 165 -14.21 -2.38 -4.09
N MET A 166 -15.22 -2.96 -4.72
CA MET A 166 -15.88 -4.17 -4.25
C MET A 166 -14.98 -5.36 -4.59
N VAL A 167 -14.59 -6.17 -3.62
CA VAL A 167 -13.82 -7.39 -3.89
C VAL A 167 -14.77 -8.58 -4.04
N LEU A 168 -14.65 -9.34 -5.13
CA LEU A 168 -15.30 -10.64 -5.30
C LEU A 168 -14.30 -11.77 -5.09
N SER A 169 -14.66 -12.74 -4.28
CA SER A 169 -13.83 -13.91 -3.98
C SER A 169 -14.56 -15.23 -4.30
N ASN A 170 -13.82 -16.26 -4.68
CA ASN A 170 -14.30 -17.65 -4.71
C ASN A 170 -14.08 -18.35 -3.36
N PHE A 171 -14.36 -17.64 -2.27
CA PHE A 171 -14.19 -18.13 -0.91
C PHE A 171 -15.41 -18.95 -0.49
N GLU A 172 -15.18 -20.17 0.00
CA GLU A 172 -16.19 -21.12 0.47
C GLU A 172 -15.63 -21.83 1.71
N ASP A 173 -16.42 -21.93 2.77
CA ASP A 173 -16.05 -22.63 4.02
C ASP A 173 -14.70 -22.23 4.63
N GLY A 174 -14.32 -20.95 4.53
CA GLY A 174 -13.11 -20.42 5.15
C GLY A 174 -11.84 -20.55 4.30
N THR A 175 -11.95 -20.97 3.03
CA THR A 175 -10.83 -21.06 2.09
C THR A 175 -11.28 -20.75 0.65
N PHE A 176 -10.33 -20.55 -0.26
CA PHE A 176 -10.64 -20.49 -1.69
C PHE A 176 -10.99 -21.86 -2.25
N SER A 177 -11.96 -21.90 -3.17
CA SER A 177 -12.51 -23.13 -3.76
C SER A 177 -12.35 -23.14 -5.28
N THR A 178 -11.50 -24.05 -5.77
CA THR A 178 -11.31 -24.31 -7.22
C THR A 178 -12.60 -24.82 -7.87
N GLU A 179 -13.36 -25.65 -7.17
CA GLU A 179 -14.61 -26.23 -7.66
C GLU A 179 -15.67 -25.14 -7.87
N LEU A 180 -15.84 -24.25 -6.88
CA LEU A 180 -16.72 -23.09 -6.99
C LEU A 180 -16.35 -22.22 -8.19
N ALA A 181 -15.07 -21.87 -8.34
CA ALA A 181 -14.60 -21.13 -9.49
C ALA A 181 -14.92 -21.85 -10.81
N THR A 182 -14.71 -23.17 -10.86
CA THR A 182 -15.04 -23.99 -12.04
C THR A 182 -16.52 -23.91 -12.39
N ILE A 183 -17.41 -24.02 -11.39
CA ILE A 183 -18.87 -23.93 -11.57
C ILE A 183 -19.25 -22.58 -12.21
N ILE A 184 -18.78 -21.48 -11.62
CA ILE A 184 -19.09 -20.13 -12.10
C ILE A 184 -18.49 -19.91 -13.50
N LEU A 185 -17.21 -20.22 -13.68
CA LEU A 185 -16.48 -19.96 -14.92
C LEU A 185 -16.93 -20.86 -16.09
N SER A 186 -17.66 -21.96 -15.83
CA SER A 186 -18.18 -22.85 -16.87
C SER A 186 -19.60 -22.53 -17.32
N SER A 187 -20.29 -21.60 -16.66
CA SER A 187 -21.69 -21.26 -16.97
C SER A 187 -21.87 -19.78 -17.28
N ASP A 188 -22.22 -19.47 -18.53
CA ASP A 188 -22.45 -18.09 -18.98
C ASP A 188 -23.56 -17.41 -18.16
N GLU A 189 -24.61 -18.16 -17.81
CA GLU A 189 -25.73 -17.69 -16.98
C GLU A 189 -25.27 -17.32 -15.56
N LEU A 190 -24.43 -18.15 -14.92
CA LEU A 190 -23.92 -17.85 -13.59
C LEU A 190 -22.96 -16.66 -13.62
N GLN A 191 -22.10 -16.56 -14.64
CA GLN A 191 -21.25 -15.38 -14.84
C GLN A 191 -22.08 -14.11 -14.97
N ASP A 192 -23.17 -14.14 -15.75
CA ASP A 192 -24.06 -12.99 -15.90
C ASP A 192 -24.76 -12.65 -14.59
N LYS A 193 -25.23 -13.64 -13.84
CA LYS A 193 -25.86 -13.43 -12.53
C LYS A 193 -24.90 -12.76 -11.54
N VAL A 194 -23.69 -13.29 -11.38
CA VAL A 194 -22.64 -12.73 -10.50
C VAL A 194 -22.33 -11.28 -10.88
N LEU A 195 -22.05 -11.01 -12.16
CA LEU A 195 -21.67 -9.67 -12.61
C LEU A 195 -22.81 -8.67 -12.49
N ASN A 196 -24.03 -9.07 -12.84
CA ASN A 196 -25.21 -8.19 -12.74
C ASN A 196 -25.53 -7.89 -11.27
N GLU A 197 -25.41 -8.86 -10.37
CA GLU A 197 -25.62 -8.65 -8.94
C GLU A 197 -24.54 -7.75 -8.34
N ALA A 198 -23.26 -7.98 -8.65
CA ALA A 198 -22.16 -7.12 -8.24
C ALA A 198 -22.39 -5.68 -8.70
N ILE A 199 -22.70 -5.46 -9.98
CA ILE A 199 -23.00 -4.12 -10.53
C ILE A 199 -24.19 -3.46 -9.82
N ARG A 200 -25.26 -4.22 -9.53
CA ARG A 200 -26.42 -3.71 -8.79
C ARG A 200 -26.02 -3.24 -7.38
N ILE A 201 -25.24 -4.04 -6.65
CA ILE A 201 -24.76 -3.72 -5.31
C ILE A 201 -23.82 -2.51 -5.35
N MET A 202 -22.89 -2.48 -6.30
CA MET A 202 -21.97 -1.35 -6.49
C MET A 202 -22.71 -0.04 -6.73
N LYS A 203 -23.70 -0.05 -7.62
CA LYS A 203 -24.59 1.12 -7.86
C LYS A 203 -25.33 1.55 -6.59
N GLN A 204 -25.85 0.59 -5.84
CA GLN A 204 -26.65 0.86 -4.64
C GLN A 204 -25.80 1.45 -3.50
N LYS A 205 -24.58 0.94 -3.31
CA LYS A 205 -23.73 1.30 -2.17
C LYS A 205 -22.70 2.39 -2.49
N GLY A 206 -22.46 2.66 -3.77
CA GLY A 206 -21.52 3.67 -4.23
C GLY A 206 -20.08 3.16 -4.35
N TYR A 207 -19.88 1.91 -4.74
CA TYR A 207 -18.55 1.45 -5.15
C TYR A 207 -18.14 2.07 -6.50
N LEU A 208 -16.83 2.24 -6.73
CA LEU A 208 -16.30 2.81 -7.97
C LEU A 208 -15.58 1.79 -8.87
N GLY A 209 -15.43 0.55 -8.41
CA GLY A 209 -14.89 -0.53 -9.22
C GLY A 209 -15.04 -1.89 -8.58
N LEU A 210 -14.68 -2.90 -9.36
CA LEU A 210 -14.74 -4.31 -9.00
C LEU A 210 -13.33 -4.90 -9.06
N ASP A 211 -12.91 -5.52 -7.97
CA ASP A 211 -11.66 -6.25 -7.84
C ASP A 211 -11.98 -7.75 -7.78
N PHE A 212 -11.35 -8.54 -8.66
CA PHE A 212 -11.51 -9.99 -8.69
C PHE A 212 -10.38 -10.66 -7.92
N ASP A 213 -10.70 -11.18 -6.73
CA ASP A 213 -9.78 -11.99 -5.93
C ASP A 213 -10.14 -13.48 -6.06
N PHE A 214 -9.97 -13.98 -7.28
CA PHE A 214 -10.28 -15.35 -7.64
C PHE A 214 -8.99 -16.18 -7.60
N GLU A 215 -8.74 -16.86 -6.48
CA GLU A 215 -7.50 -17.60 -6.25
C GLU A 215 -7.67 -19.12 -6.42
N TYR A 216 -6.53 -19.82 -6.55
CA TYR A 216 -6.46 -21.29 -6.64
C TYR A 216 -7.34 -21.90 -7.75
N LEU A 217 -7.43 -21.25 -8.91
CA LEU A 217 -8.39 -21.60 -9.97
C LEU A 217 -8.08 -22.90 -10.73
N GLY A 218 -6.89 -23.47 -10.59
CA GLY A 218 -6.46 -24.61 -11.41
C GLY A 218 -6.12 -24.21 -12.85
N ALA A 219 -5.27 -24.99 -13.50
CA ALA A 219 -4.77 -24.69 -14.85
C ALA A 219 -5.88 -24.78 -15.92
N GLU A 220 -6.87 -25.64 -15.68
CA GLU A 220 -8.03 -25.89 -16.54
C GLU A 220 -8.93 -24.66 -16.68
N ASN A 221 -8.99 -23.78 -15.68
CA ASN A 221 -9.81 -22.58 -15.71
C ASN A 221 -9.09 -21.35 -16.28
N ARG A 222 -7.81 -21.45 -16.66
CA ARG A 222 -7.02 -20.32 -17.16
C ARG A 222 -7.73 -19.55 -18.28
N GLU A 223 -8.20 -20.24 -19.32
CA GLU A 223 -8.86 -19.54 -20.43
C GLU A 223 -10.30 -19.12 -20.09
N ARG A 224 -11.00 -19.89 -19.27
CA ARG A 224 -12.34 -19.51 -18.80
C ARG A 224 -12.29 -18.24 -17.96
N TYR A 225 -11.29 -18.09 -17.10
CA TYR A 225 -11.07 -16.89 -16.31
C TYR A 225 -10.73 -15.68 -17.19
N ASN A 226 -9.85 -15.84 -18.18
CA ASN A 226 -9.58 -14.78 -19.16
C ASN A 226 -10.86 -14.32 -19.89
N GLN A 227 -11.70 -15.26 -20.30
CA GLN A 227 -12.98 -14.95 -20.97
C GLN A 227 -13.95 -14.24 -20.02
N PHE A 228 -14.06 -14.72 -18.78
CA PHE A 228 -14.87 -14.08 -17.75
C PHE A 228 -14.41 -12.64 -17.46
N LEU A 229 -13.10 -12.39 -17.31
CA LEU A 229 -12.56 -11.04 -17.09
C LEU A 229 -12.81 -10.11 -18.30
N ARG A 230 -12.75 -10.62 -19.54
CA ARG A 230 -13.13 -9.85 -20.72
C ARG A 230 -14.62 -9.47 -20.69
N LYS A 231 -15.49 -10.43 -20.36
CA LYS A 231 -16.95 -10.21 -20.18
C LYS A 231 -17.22 -9.18 -19.08
N ALA A 232 -16.55 -9.30 -17.94
CA ALA A 232 -16.64 -8.37 -16.82
C ALA A 232 -16.20 -6.95 -17.23
N ARG A 233 -15.03 -6.81 -17.87
CA ARG A 233 -14.52 -5.52 -18.36
C ARG A 233 -15.52 -4.82 -19.26
N GLU A 234 -16.14 -5.54 -20.20
CA GLU A 234 -17.13 -4.94 -21.11
C GLU A 234 -18.35 -4.40 -20.37
N LYS A 235 -18.88 -5.16 -19.39
CA LYS A 235 -20.01 -4.72 -18.58
C LYS A 235 -19.65 -3.53 -17.68
N LEU A 236 -18.55 -3.62 -16.95
CA LEU A 236 -18.09 -2.56 -16.02
C LEU A 236 -17.78 -1.26 -16.76
N LYS A 237 -17.13 -1.34 -17.93
CA LYS A 237 -16.80 -0.16 -18.74
C LYS A 237 -18.04 0.60 -19.19
N ARG A 238 -19.15 -0.09 -19.52
CA ARG A 238 -20.42 0.56 -19.90
C ARG A 238 -21.04 1.35 -18.74
N GLU A 239 -20.74 0.96 -17.51
CA GLU A 239 -21.22 1.56 -16.29
C GLU A 239 -20.23 2.58 -15.69
N GLY A 240 -19.05 2.74 -16.29
CA GLY A 240 -18.02 3.68 -15.82
C GLY A 240 -17.20 3.18 -14.63
N TYR A 241 -17.19 1.88 -14.35
CA TYR A 241 -16.47 1.29 -13.21
C TYR A 241 -15.04 0.87 -13.54
N TYR A 242 -14.15 1.00 -12.56
CA TYR A 242 -12.81 0.40 -12.61
C TYR A 242 -12.88 -1.13 -12.50
N ILE A 243 -11.87 -1.80 -13.03
CA ILE A 243 -11.68 -3.25 -12.91
C ILE A 243 -10.21 -3.53 -12.54
N SER A 244 -10.01 -4.42 -11.57
CA SER A 244 -8.73 -5.00 -11.21
C SER A 244 -8.90 -6.49 -10.93
N ALA A 245 -7.78 -7.22 -10.87
CA ALA A 245 -7.74 -8.64 -10.50
C ALA A 245 -6.43 -8.91 -9.75
N ALA A 246 -6.52 -9.74 -8.71
CA ALA A 246 -5.38 -10.25 -7.94
C ALA A 246 -4.75 -11.49 -8.62
#